data_AF-U6DS16-F1
#
_entry.id   AF-U6DS16-F1
#
_cell.length_a   1.000
_cell.length_b   1.000
_cell.length_c   1.000
_cell.angle_alpha   90.00
_cell.angle_beta   90.00
_cell.angle_gamma   90.00
#
_symmetry.space_group_name_H-M   'P 1'
#
loop_
_entity.id
_entity.type
_entity.pdbx_description
1 polymer ?
#
loop_
_entity_poly.entity_id
_entity_poly.type
_entity_poly.pdbx_seq_one_letter_code
_entity_poly.pdbx_strand_id
1 'polypeptide(L)'
;VSKWVDYSNKFGFGYQLSSRRVAVLFNNGTHMALSANRKTVHYNPTSTKHFSFSVGAVPRALQPQLGVLRYFASYMEQRLMKGGDLPSVEELEVPAPPLLLQWVKTDQALLMLFSDGTVQVNFYGDHTKLILSGWEPLLVTFVARNRSACTYLASHLRQLGCSPDLRQRLRYALQLLRDRCPA
;
A
#
# COMPACT_ATOMS: atom_id res chain seq x y z
N VAL A 1 2.26 1.52 -2.61
CA VAL A 1 1.58 0.41 -3.31
C VAL A 1 1.63 0.60 -4.82
N SER A 2 2.22 -0.36 -5.53
CA SER A 2 2.38 -0.35 -6.99
C SER A 2 1.27 -1.10 -7.72
N LYS A 3 0.68 -2.13 -7.09
CA LYS A 3 -0.43 -2.96 -7.59
C LYS A 3 -1.30 -3.39 -6.41
N TRP A 4 -2.57 -3.64 -6.65
CA TRP A 4 -3.51 -4.11 -5.63
C TRP A 4 -4.65 -4.91 -6.25
N VAL A 5 -5.26 -5.79 -5.46
CA VAL A 5 -6.40 -6.62 -5.81
C VAL A 5 -7.32 -6.68 -4.61
N ASP A 6 -8.56 -6.24 -4.78
CA ASP A 6 -9.62 -6.42 -3.81
C ASP A 6 -10.32 -7.75 -4.08
N TYR A 7 -10.11 -8.73 -3.20
CA TYR A 7 -10.85 -9.99 -3.20
C TYR A 7 -11.45 -10.25 -1.80
N SER A 8 -11.91 -9.18 -1.17
CA SER A 8 -12.43 -9.16 0.20
C SER A 8 -13.73 -9.94 0.37
N ASN A 9 -14.48 -10.21 -0.70
CA ASN A 9 -15.64 -11.11 -0.65
C ASN A 9 -15.26 -12.58 -0.30
N LYS A 10 -13.99 -12.98 -0.44
CA LYS A 10 -13.55 -14.35 -0.17
C LYS A 10 -12.32 -14.46 0.73
N PHE A 11 -11.29 -13.66 0.47
CA PHE A 11 -9.98 -13.83 1.11
C PHE A 11 -9.50 -12.59 1.84
N GLY A 12 -9.57 -11.44 1.18
CA GLY A 12 -8.99 -10.20 1.68
C GLY A 12 -8.45 -9.30 0.58
N PHE A 13 -7.58 -8.38 0.98
CA PHE A 13 -7.02 -7.36 0.12
C PHE A 13 -5.53 -7.62 -0.14
N GLY A 14 -5.19 -7.92 -1.38
CA GLY A 14 -3.82 -8.15 -1.84
C GLY A 14 -3.18 -6.87 -2.37
N TYR A 15 -1.91 -6.63 -2.04
CA TYR A 15 -1.17 -5.47 -2.51
C TYR A 15 0.31 -5.78 -2.75
N GLN A 16 0.91 -5.05 -3.68
CA GLN A 16 2.33 -5.10 -3.96
C GLN A 16 2.97 -3.74 -3.63
N LEU A 17 4.07 -3.76 -2.89
CA LEU A 17 4.85 -2.56 -2.56
C LEU A 17 5.78 -2.15 -3.71
N SER A 18 6.42 -0.98 -3.59
CA SER A 18 7.46 -0.54 -4.54
C SER A 18 8.69 -1.44 -4.49
N SER A 19 9.01 -2.03 -3.32
CA SER A 19 10.07 -3.02 -3.14
C SER A 19 9.76 -4.40 -3.75
N ARG A 20 8.65 -4.54 -4.50
CA ARG A 20 8.17 -5.80 -5.10
C ARG A 20 7.69 -6.87 -4.11
N ARG A 21 7.76 -6.61 -2.80
CA ARG A 21 7.08 -7.44 -1.79
C ARG A 21 5.58 -7.48 -2.08
N VAL A 22 4.99 -8.66 -1.97
CA VAL A 22 3.54 -8.88 -2.12
C VAL A 22 2.98 -9.22 -0.75
N ALA A 23 1.86 -8.62 -0.37
CA ALA A 23 1.23 -8.86 0.91
C ALA A 23 -0.28 -8.96 0.79
N VAL A 24 -0.91 -9.59 1.77
CA VAL A 24 -2.35 -9.75 1.88
C VAL A 24 -2.77 -9.37 3.30
N LEU A 25 -3.74 -8.47 3.40
CA LEU A 25 -4.57 -8.30 4.60
C LEU A 25 -5.77 -9.23 4.46
N PHE A 26 -5.83 -10.28 5.26
CA PHE A 26 -6.92 -11.25 5.24
C PHE A 26 -8.16 -10.71 5.96
N ASN A 27 -9.33 -11.23 5.62
CA ASN A 27 -10.60 -10.84 6.25
C ASN A 27 -10.64 -11.08 7.77
N ASN A 28 -9.85 -12.02 8.27
CA ASN A 28 -9.70 -12.30 9.70
C ASN A 28 -8.74 -11.32 10.42
N GLY A 29 -8.26 -10.28 9.74
CA GLY A 29 -7.39 -9.25 10.30
C GLY A 29 -5.90 -9.60 10.31
N THR A 30 -5.52 -10.82 9.91
CA THR A 30 -4.10 -11.23 9.85
C THR A 30 -3.42 -10.74 8.58
N HIS A 31 -2.11 -10.54 8.62
CA HIS A 31 -1.30 -10.17 7.45
C HIS A 31 -0.31 -11.27 7.10
N MET A 32 -0.11 -11.46 5.81
CA MET A 32 1.00 -12.27 5.32
C MET A 32 1.68 -11.57 4.14
N ALA A 33 3.01 -11.54 4.13
CA ALA A 33 3.81 -10.92 3.09
C ALA A 33 4.88 -11.88 2.57
N LEU A 34 5.13 -11.83 1.27
CA LEU A 34 6.16 -12.55 0.56
C LEU A 34 7.26 -11.55 0.16
N SER A 35 8.50 -11.87 0.51
CA SER A 35 9.67 -11.07 0.13
C SER A 35 9.82 -10.98 -1.39
N ALA A 36 10.53 -9.96 -1.87
CA ALA A 36 10.73 -9.73 -3.31
C ALA A 36 11.42 -10.92 -4.01
N ASN A 37 12.36 -11.58 -3.33
CA ASN A 37 13.04 -12.79 -3.81
C ASN A 37 12.21 -14.07 -3.67
N ARG A 38 10.99 -13.98 -3.12
CA ARG A 38 10.06 -15.09 -2.88
C ARG A 38 10.62 -16.22 -2.01
N LYS A 39 11.60 -15.92 -1.15
CA LYS A 39 12.24 -16.90 -0.25
C LYS A 39 11.72 -16.82 1.19
N THR A 40 11.20 -15.67 1.61
CA THR A 40 10.80 -15.40 3.00
C THR A 40 9.33 -15.01 3.07
N VAL A 41 8.62 -15.56 4.03
CA VAL A 41 7.24 -15.22 4.38
C VAL A 41 7.24 -14.53 5.73
N HIS A 42 6.66 -13.35 5.80
CA HIS A 42 6.36 -12.65 7.04
C HIS A 42 4.88 -12.85 7.37
N TYR A 43 4.58 -13.20 8.61
CA TYR A 43 3.21 -13.42 9.08
C TYR A 43 2.97 -12.64 10.36
N ASN A 44 1.89 -11.85 10.35
CA ASN A 44 1.51 -11.03 11.49
C ASN A 44 0.06 -11.35 11.86
N PRO A 45 -0.17 -12.15 12.91
CA PRO A 45 -1.53 -12.45 13.36
C PRO A 45 -2.21 -11.26 14.03
N THR A 46 -1.41 -10.34 14.59
CA THR A 46 -1.84 -9.08 15.20
C THR A 46 -0.88 -7.97 14.78
N SER A 47 -1.24 -6.71 15.05
CA SER A 47 -0.37 -5.55 14.77
C SER A 47 0.97 -5.56 15.52
N THR A 48 1.10 -6.36 16.58
CA THR A 48 2.27 -6.38 17.47
C THR A 48 3.12 -7.64 17.38
N LYS A 49 2.64 -8.70 16.71
CA LYS A 49 3.35 -9.97 16.59
C LYS A 49 3.82 -10.19 15.17
N HIS A 50 5.10 -10.49 15.02
CA HIS A 50 5.76 -10.68 13.74
C HIS A 50 6.52 -11.99 13.73
N PHE A 51 6.26 -12.82 12.73
CA PHE A 51 6.97 -14.07 12.50
C PHE A 51 7.54 -14.09 11.09
N SER A 52 8.75 -14.63 10.94
CA SER A 52 9.42 -14.78 9.65
C SER A 52 9.78 -16.25 9.44
N PHE A 53 9.44 -16.77 8.27
CA PHE A 53 9.72 -18.15 7.88
C PHE A 53 10.40 -18.16 6.52
N SER A 54 11.31 -19.11 6.30
CA SER A 54 11.57 -19.51 4.91
C SER A 54 10.30 -20.11 4.33
N VAL A 55 10.07 -19.96 3.02
CA VAL A 55 8.85 -20.45 2.36
C VAL A 55 8.61 -21.95 2.60
N GLY A 56 9.67 -22.76 2.69
CA GLY A 56 9.59 -24.20 2.97
C GLY A 56 9.31 -24.54 4.45
N ALA A 57 9.54 -23.61 5.37
CA ALA A 57 9.36 -23.80 6.81
C ALA A 57 8.05 -23.20 7.35
N VAL A 58 7.15 -22.73 6.47
CA VAL A 58 5.86 -22.18 6.89
C VAL A 58 5.01 -23.28 7.57
N PRO A 59 4.53 -23.06 8.81
CA PRO A 59 3.72 -24.03 9.54
C PRO A 59 2.51 -24.53 8.74
N ARG A 60 2.15 -25.81 8.89
CA ARG A 60 1.02 -26.44 8.15
C ARG A 60 -0.29 -25.65 8.29
N ALA A 61 -0.55 -25.09 9.47
CA ALA A 61 -1.74 -24.27 9.74
C ALA A 61 -1.83 -23.02 8.87
N LEU A 62 -0.70 -22.48 8.39
CA LEU A 62 -0.64 -21.26 7.57
C LEU A 62 -0.59 -21.54 6.06
N GLN A 63 -0.50 -22.81 5.65
CA GLN A 63 -0.41 -23.19 4.23
C GLN A 63 -1.59 -22.71 3.37
N PRO A 64 -2.86 -22.73 3.85
CA PRO A 64 -3.96 -22.16 3.07
C PRO A 64 -3.78 -20.66 2.79
N GLN A 65 -3.37 -19.88 3.78
CA GLN A 65 -3.08 -18.45 3.62
C GLN A 65 -1.89 -18.21 2.69
N LEU A 66 -0.85 -19.04 2.79
CA LEU A 66 0.29 -19.00 1.86
C LEU A 66 -0.15 -19.29 0.41
N GLY A 67 -1.07 -20.21 0.20
CA GLY A 67 -1.66 -20.50 -1.11
C GLY A 67 -2.34 -19.26 -1.71
N VAL A 68 -3.14 -18.55 -0.91
CA VAL A 68 -3.80 -17.29 -1.30
C VAL A 68 -2.77 -16.20 -1.62
N LEU A 69 -1.75 -16.03 -0.78
CA LEU A 69 -0.66 -15.07 -1.02
C LEU A 69 0.04 -15.32 -2.36
N ARG A 70 0.37 -16.59 -2.65
CA ARG A 70 0.98 -16.99 -3.93
C ARG A 70 0.04 -16.70 -5.10
N TYR A 71 -1.24 -17.00 -4.96
CA TYR A 71 -2.25 -16.68 -5.98
C TYR A 71 -2.27 -15.18 -6.30
N PHE A 72 -2.35 -14.32 -5.28
CA PHE A 72 -2.31 -12.86 -5.50
C PHE A 72 -0.99 -12.41 -6.14
N ALA A 73 0.15 -12.95 -5.70
CA ALA A 73 1.45 -12.61 -6.27
C ALA A 73 1.52 -12.95 -7.77
N SER A 74 1.11 -14.16 -8.15
CA SER A 74 1.06 -14.59 -9.56
C SER A 74 0.06 -13.76 -10.37
N TYR A 75 -1.13 -13.49 -9.83
CA TYR A 75 -2.14 -12.68 -10.50
C TYR A 75 -1.65 -11.25 -10.77
N MET A 76 -1.10 -10.57 -9.75
CA MET A 76 -0.61 -9.20 -9.89
C MET A 76 0.56 -9.11 -10.87
N GLU A 77 1.44 -10.11 -10.90
CA GLU A 77 2.55 -10.18 -11.84
C GLU A 77 2.06 -10.33 -13.28
N GLN A 78 1.10 -11.21 -13.53
CA GLN A 78 0.61 -11.55 -14.87
C GLN A 78 -0.41 -10.55 -15.43
N ARG A 79 -1.20 -9.89 -14.58
CA ARG A 79 -2.40 -9.14 -15.02
C ARG A 79 -2.33 -7.63 -14.81
N LEU A 80 -1.43 -7.12 -13.97
CA LEU A 80 -1.41 -5.70 -13.60
C LEU A 80 -0.12 -4.99 -14.04
N MET A 81 -0.24 -3.73 -14.42
CA MET A 81 0.91 -2.85 -14.67
C MET A 81 1.37 -2.13 -13.40
N LYS A 82 2.65 -1.70 -13.35
CA LYS A 82 3.18 -0.89 -12.24
C LYS A 82 2.50 0.50 -12.25
N GLY A 83 2.05 0.98 -11.09
CA GLY A 83 1.26 2.21 -10.97
C GLY A 83 1.99 3.55 -11.13
N GLY A 84 3.30 3.60 -11.35
CA GLY A 84 4.08 4.84 -11.50
C GLY A 84 5.57 4.59 -11.61
N ASP A 85 6.33 5.62 -12.00
CA ASP A 85 7.78 5.54 -12.27
C ASP A 85 8.65 5.86 -11.06
N LEU A 86 8.16 5.60 -9.84
CA LEU A 86 9.01 5.70 -8.66
C LEU A 86 10.13 4.65 -8.73
N PRO A 87 11.39 5.03 -8.42
CA PRO A 87 12.47 4.07 -8.33
C PRO A 87 12.11 2.97 -7.34
N SER A 88 12.53 1.74 -7.66
CA SER A 88 12.38 0.64 -6.72
C SER A 88 13.27 0.97 -5.53
N VAL A 89 12.72 1.00 -4.32
CA VAL A 89 13.54 1.18 -3.11
C VAL A 89 14.39 -0.08 -2.97
N GLU A 90 15.70 0.04 -3.16
CA GLU A 90 16.67 -0.99 -2.77
C GLU A 90 16.65 -1.06 -1.24
N GLU A 91 16.17 -2.17 -0.70
CA GLU A 91 16.14 -2.39 0.73
C GLU A 91 17.53 -2.83 1.19
N LEU A 92 18.23 -1.98 1.96
CA LEU A 92 18.91 -2.49 3.15
C LEU A 92 17.85 -3.22 3.99
N GLU A 93 18.19 -4.38 4.54
CA GLU A 93 17.27 -5.29 5.22
C GLU A 93 16.37 -4.62 6.26
N VAL A 94 15.22 -4.09 5.84
CA VAL A 94 14.20 -3.58 6.77
C VAL A 94 13.47 -4.79 7.36
N PRO A 95 13.42 -4.96 8.70
CA PRO A 95 12.97 -6.19 9.36
C PRO A 95 11.52 -6.60 9.04
N ALA A 96 10.63 -5.64 8.79
CA ALA A 96 9.24 -5.90 8.43
C ALA A 96 8.69 -4.81 7.47
N PRO A 97 7.95 -5.20 6.41
CA PRO A 97 7.26 -4.23 5.55
C PRO A 97 6.12 -3.53 6.30
N PRO A 98 5.76 -2.28 5.93
CA PRO A 98 4.59 -1.61 6.49
C PRO A 98 3.32 -2.41 6.19
N LEU A 99 2.44 -2.51 7.19
CA LEU A 99 1.20 -3.27 7.12
C LEU A 99 0.06 -2.35 6.69
N LEU A 100 -0.78 -2.83 5.77
CA LEU A 100 -2.02 -2.15 5.45
C LEU A 100 -2.98 -2.28 6.64
N LEU A 101 -3.25 -1.18 7.34
CA LEU A 101 -4.17 -1.15 8.47
C LEU A 101 -5.62 -1.07 8.00
N GLN A 102 -5.88 -0.17 7.05
CA GLN A 102 -7.21 0.10 6.53
C GLN A 102 -7.15 0.44 5.05
N TRP A 103 -8.22 0.11 4.35
CA TRP A 103 -8.43 0.57 2.98
C TRP A 103 -9.90 0.97 2.78
N VAL A 104 -10.10 1.86 1.83
CA VAL A 104 -11.39 2.51 1.56
C VAL A 104 -11.59 2.55 0.08
N LYS A 105 -12.61 1.85 -0.39
CA LYS A 105 -13.06 1.96 -1.76
C LYS A 105 -14.25 2.90 -1.83
N THR A 106 -14.15 3.87 -2.71
CA THR A 106 -15.23 4.78 -3.10
C THR A 106 -15.47 4.62 -4.60
N ASP A 107 -16.43 5.34 -5.17
CA ASP A 107 -16.61 5.32 -6.63
C ASP A 107 -15.49 6.05 -7.38
N GLN A 108 -14.74 6.94 -6.72
CA GLN A 108 -13.70 7.75 -7.37
C GLN A 108 -12.27 7.26 -7.10
N ALA A 109 -12.03 6.65 -5.94
CA ALA A 109 -10.68 6.30 -5.51
C ALA A 109 -10.62 5.15 -4.51
N LEU A 110 -9.41 4.59 -4.41
CA LEU A 110 -8.98 3.70 -3.33
C LEU A 110 -8.03 4.45 -2.38
N LEU A 111 -8.38 4.58 -1.11
CA LEU A 111 -7.47 5.02 -0.05
C LEU A 111 -6.89 3.79 0.68
N MET A 112 -5.61 3.85 1.03
CA MET A 112 -4.88 2.84 1.80
C MET A 112 -4.10 3.54 2.92
N LEU A 113 -4.25 3.07 4.15
CA LEU A 113 -3.53 3.56 5.34
C LEU A 113 -2.62 2.47 5.87
N PHE A 114 -1.35 2.80 6.08
CA PHE A 114 -0.31 1.89 6.53
C PHE A 114 0.10 2.12 7.99
N SER A 115 0.73 1.10 8.58
CA SER A 115 1.18 1.09 9.98
C SER A 115 2.31 2.08 10.29
N ASP A 116 3.01 2.55 9.27
CA ASP A 116 4.03 3.60 9.36
C ASP A 116 3.46 5.02 9.20
N GLY A 117 2.12 5.15 9.12
CA GLY A 117 1.45 6.41 8.88
C GLY A 117 1.27 6.78 7.41
N THR A 118 1.83 6.01 6.48
CA THR A 118 1.70 6.32 5.06
C THR A 118 0.24 6.21 4.61
N VAL A 119 -0.26 7.25 3.96
CA VAL A 119 -1.56 7.25 3.29
C VAL A 119 -1.33 7.29 1.78
N GLN A 120 -1.95 6.39 1.05
CA GLN A 120 -1.94 6.42 -0.41
C GLN A 120 -3.38 6.43 -0.96
N VAL A 121 -3.67 7.36 -1.86
CA VAL A 121 -4.94 7.46 -2.58
C VAL A 121 -4.69 7.26 -4.06
N ASN A 122 -5.37 6.28 -4.66
CA ASN A 122 -5.33 5.98 -6.10
C ASN A 122 -6.67 6.36 -6.73
N PHE A 123 -6.66 7.33 -7.65
CA PHE A 123 -7.85 7.79 -8.35
C PHE A 123 -8.10 6.95 -9.61
N TYR A 124 -9.34 6.48 -9.80
CA TYR A 124 -9.67 5.56 -10.90
C TYR A 124 -9.79 6.26 -12.24
N GLY A 125 -10.45 7.42 -12.27
CA GLY A 125 -10.83 8.09 -13.52
C GLY A 125 -9.65 8.57 -14.37
N ASP A 126 -8.53 8.92 -13.74
CA ASP A 126 -7.36 9.43 -14.46
C ASP A 126 -6.02 8.83 -14.02
N HIS A 127 -6.08 7.78 -13.19
CA HIS A 127 -4.91 7.03 -12.71
C HIS A 127 -3.87 7.82 -11.91
N THR A 128 -4.17 9.05 -11.53
CA THR A 128 -3.31 9.83 -10.63
C THR A 128 -3.27 9.22 -9.23
N LYS A 129 -2.20 9.52 -8.48
CA LYS A 129 -2.01 9.00 -7.12
C LYS A 129 -1.48 10.08 -6.21
N LEU A 130 -1.94 10.08 -4.98
CA LEU A 130 -1.42 10.91 -3.91
C LEU A 130 -0.86 10.00 -2.82
N ILE A 131 0.36 10.26 -2.37
CA ILE A 131 0.99 9.57 -1.26
C ILE A 131 1.41 10.61 -0.24
N LEU A 132 0.97 10.43 1.00
CA LEU A 132 1.35 11.22 2.17
C LEU A 132 2.21 10.31 3.04
N SER A 133 3.42 10.74 3.37
CA SER A 133 4.37 9.92 4.13
C SER A 133 5.23 10.79 5.04
N GLY A 134 5.64 10.24 6.18
CA GLY A 134 6.38 10.98 7.20
C GLY A 134 5.46 11.86 8.05
N TRP A 135 5.88 12.13 9.27
CA TRP A 135 5.13 13.00 10.19
C TRP A 135 5.71 14.42 10.15
N GLU A 136 7.02 14.54 10.41
CA GLU A 136 7.77 15.79 10.30
C GLU A 136 9.20 15.52 9.76
N PRO A 137 9.55 16.00 8.55
CA PRO A 137 8.65 16.70 7.63
C PRO A 137 7.64 15.74 6.96
N LEU A 138 6.39 16.19 6.82
CA LEU A 138 5.40 15.53 5.98
C LEU A 138 5.74 15.71 4.50
N LEU A 139 5.86 14.60 3.79
CA LEU A 139 6.09 14.54 2.35
C LEU A 139 4.78 14.25 1.61
N VAL A 140 4.58 14.97 0.52
CA VAL A 140 3.46 14.80 -0.41
C VAL A 140 4.02 14.38 -1.76
N THR A 141 3.82 13.13 -2.15
CA THR A 141 4.16 12.65 -3.49
C THR A 141 2.92 12.59 -4.37
N PHE A 142 2.98 13.26 -5.51
CA PHE A 142 1.94 13.23 -6.53
C PHE A 142 2.42 12.47 -7.76
N VAL A 143 1.69 11.42 -8.14
CA VAL A 143 1.90 10.70 -9.40
C VAL A 143 0.87 11.19 -10.40
N ALA A 144 1.33 11.88 -11.43
CA ALA A 144 0.50 12.45 -12.47
C ALA A 144 0.02 11.40 -13.48
N ARG A 145 -0.87 11.81 -14.40
CA ARG A 145 -1.50 10.94 -15.42
C ARG A 145 -0.47 10.26 -16.33
N ASN A 146 0.60 10.98 -16.66
CA ASN A 146 1.75 10.50 -17.43
C ASN A 146 2.69 9.59 -16.61
N ARG A 147 2.33 9.22 -15.38
CA ARG A 147 3.11 8.39 -14.44
C ARG A 147 4.37 9.04 -13.85
N SER A 148 4.67 10.30 -14.17
CA SER A 148 5.73 11.04 -13.51
C SER A 148 5.35 11.31 -12.05
N ALA A 149 6.29 11.06 -11.13
CA ALA A 149 6.13 11.32 -9.72
C ALA A 149 6.94 12.55 -9.30
N CYS A 150 6.31 13.44 -8.54
CA CYS A 150 6.97 14.58 -7.90
C CYS A 150 6.69 14.53 -6.39
N THR A 151 7.73 14.77 -5.58
CA THR A 151 7.62 14.80 -4.11
C THR A 151 7.89 16.21 -3.60
N TYR A 152 7.01 16.67 -2.71
CA TYR A 152 7.05 18.01 -2.14
C TYR A 152 7.05 17.94 -0.61
N LEU A 153 7.72 18.89 0.03
CA LEU A 153 7.49 19.16 1.44
C LEU A 153 6.12 19.82 1.60
N ALA A 154 5.32 19.34 2.54
CA ALA A 154 4.01 19.95 2.83
C ALA A 154 4.13 21.44 3.21
N SER A 155 5.20 21.81 3.91
CA SER A 155 5.53 23.20 4.26
C SER A 155 5.71 24.08 3.01
N HIS A 156 6.37 23.57 1.97
CA HIS A 156 6.55 24.29 0.71
C HIS A 156 5.23 24.43 -0.05
N LEU A 157 4.40 23.37 -0.10
CA LEU A 157 3.07 23.47 -0.72
C LEU A 157 2.18 24.49 0.00
N ARG A 158 2.32 24.62 1.32
CA ARG A 158 1.59 25.62 2.12
C ARG A 158 2.04 27.05 1.82
N GLN A 159 3.35 27.27 1.64
CA GLN A 159 3.93 28.60 1.41
C GLN A 159 3.81 29.07 -0.04
N LEU A 160 4.11 28.19 -1.00
CA LEU A 160 4.21 28.51 -2.43
C LEU A 160 2.93 28.15 -3.20
N GLY A 161 2.01 27.43 -2.57
CA GLY A 161 0.83 26.89 -3.22
C GLY A 161 1.11 25.60 -4.00
N CYS A 162 0.09 25.18 -4.75
CA CYS A 162 0.11 23.98 -5.57
C CYS A 162 -0.87 24.14 -6.74
N SER A 163 -0.75 23.27 -7.73
CA SER A 163 -1.70 23.22 -8.85
C SER A 163 -3.12 22.94 -8.33
N PRO A 164 -4.17 23.41 -9.05
CA PRO A 164 -5.56 23.11 -8.69
C PRO A 164 -5.83 21.61 -8.60
N ASP A 165 -5.20 20.82 -9.47
CA ASP A 165 -5.29 19.37 -9.56
C ASP A 165 -4.76 18.68 -8.27
N LEU A 166 -3.58 19.06 -7.80
CA LEU A 166 -3.02 18.55 -6.54
C LEU A 166 -3.87 19.01 -5.34
N ARG A 167 -4.31 20.27 -5.33
CA ARG A 167 -5.16 20.83 -4.27
C ARG A 167 -6.47 20.06 -4.12
N GLN A 168 -7.12 19.72 -5.23
CA GLN A 168 -8.37 18.96 -5.22
C GLN A 168 -8.17 17.57 -4.61
N ARG A 169 -7.08 16.88 -4.96
CA ARG A 169 -6.77 15.54 -4.42
C ARG A 169 -6.41 15.56 -2.95
N LEU A 170 -5.68 16.59 -2.50
CA LEU A 170 -5.39 16.79 -1.08
C LEU A 170 -6.68 17.00 -0.28
N ARG A 171 -7.62 17.81 -0.78
CA ARG A 171 -8.94 18.02 -0.14
C ARG A 171 -9.75 16.73 -0.10
N TYR A 172 -9.79 15.99 -1.21
CA TYR A 172 -10.48 14.71 -1.28
C TYR A 172 -9.91 13.70 -0.28
N ALA A 173 -8.58 13.56 -0.22
CA ALA A 173 -7.92 12.68 0.74
C ALA A 173 -8.22 13.09 2.19
N LEU A 174 -8.18 14.39 2.49
CA LEU A 174 -8.51 14.90 3.83
C LEU A 174 -9.95 14.60 4.23
N GLN A 175 -10.90 14.75 3.31
CA GLN A 175 -12.31 14.42 3.56
C GLN A 175 -12.46 12.93 3.92
N LEU A 176 -11.88 12.03 3.12
CA LEU A 176 -11.93 10.59 3.38
C LEU A 176 -11.29 10.19 4.72
N LEU A 177 -10.23 10.88 5.13
CA LEU A 177 -9.58 10.64 6.42
C LEU A 177 -10.45 11.14 7.59
N ARG A 178 -11.09 12.31 7.45
CA ARG A 178 -11.97 12.89 8.48
C ARG A 178 -13.21 12.06 8.71
N ASP A 179 -13.84 11.57 7.63
CA ASP A 179 -15.03 10.72 7.71
C ASP A 179 -14.75 9.38 8.45
N ARG A 180 -13.48 9.08 8.75
CA ARG A 180 -13.03 7.85 9.39
C ARG A 180 -12.43 8.01 10.78
N CYS A 181 -12.14 9.24 11.22
CA CYS A 181 -11.88 9.49 12.62
C CYS A 181 -13.23 9.72 13.32
N PRO A 182 -13.68 8.83 14.22
CA PRO A 182 -14.75 9.22 15.13
C PRO A 182 -14.29 10.45 15.94
N ALA A 183 -15.21 11.40 16.13
CA ALA A 183 -15.00 12.61 16.92
C ALA A 183 -14.69 12.28 18.38
#